data_AF-W4L8X5-F1
#
_entry.id   AF-W4L8X5-F1
#
_cell.length_a   1.000
_cell.length_b   1.000
_cell.length_c   1.000
_cell.angle_alpha   90.00
_cell.angle_beta   90.00
_cell.angle_gamma   90.00
#
_symmetry.space_group_name_H-M   'P 1'
#
loop_
_entity.id
_entity.type
_entity.pdbx_description
1 polymer ?
#
loop_
_entity_poly.entity_id
_entity_poly.type
_entity_poly.pdbx_seq_one_letter_code
_entity_poly.pdbx_strand_id
1 'polypeptide(L)'
;MRYDDLYIDNTILSSRSPYASYDAPHAHFKGVQLIADPIHGYIPFTVPIESVDGACEAAESDLIDSPWMQRLRAIAQLQSARWVFPAAEHSRFQHSLGTMHIAGRFAQHLYPTLFDVEPECPSLPYIESLLRISGLLHDIGHGPLCHFFDDHYLSRFAISHEMIGHRIISQLLCDPISRIRRSPSGEFAPDEVLEPHYVAYLMQKKLSDDPSMPRWLRLLKPVLAGVYTADNLDYVLRDAYMCGVAVGPVDLDRLPHYSFITEHGLTLHTAGIGALNMFLTARHYLYTHVYGHRTTRAIDLHLQELFPDTMNYIFPWNPLERLDDYLWLTDWSLLETVRRWAALAHTGKRDLGASWDAILKRRLKWKMAYDATAALRQIETLTGTTPDAGHVMRLIHEALPRSYQDLEFKLDTTSRGPRHTLPTAEHTWPLATYDPSTGDIQARPLAARFEHIPKPVTQYRIYTTDHAGIQPLARTCEAVLAQYLP
;
A
#
# COMPACT_ATOMS: atom_id res chain seq x y z
N MET A 1 -69.93 8.26 -21.72
CA MET A 1 -71.00 8.64 -20.78
C MET A 1 -70.74 7.88 -19.49
N ARG A 2 -70.07 8.57 -18.55
CA ARG A 2 -70.57 8.90 -17.19
C ARG A 2 -70.87 7.70 -16.30
N TYR A 3 -70.03 7.57 -15.27
CA TYR A 3 -70.44 7.18 -13.92
C TYR A 3 -69.57 7.99 -12.95
N ASP A 4 -69.95 9.25 -12.77
CA ASP A 4 -69.79 9.93 -11.48
C ASP A 4 -71.04 9.55 -10.68
N ASP A 5 -70.85 8.96 -9.51
CA ASP A 5 -71.71 9.14 -8.33
C ASP A 5 -71.16 8.26 -7.21
N LEU A 6 -70.43 8.87 -6.27
CA LEU A 6 -70.74 8.85 -4.84
C LEU A 6 -69.62 9.52 -4.05
N TYR A 7 -69.81 10.82 -3.84
CA TYR A 7 -69.23 11.60 -2.75
C TYR A 7 -69.82 11.14 -1.41
N ILE A 8 -68.97 10.76 -0.45
CA ILE A 8 -69.21 11.04 0.97
C ILE A 8 -67.87 11.52 1.54
N ASP A 9 -67.86 12.78 1.99
CA ASP A 9 -66.72 13.37 2.68
C ASP A 9 -67.04 13.59 4.17
N ASN A 10 -66.05 13.18 4.96
CA ASN A 10 -65.60 13.72 6.23
C ASN A 10 -66.37 13.56 7.55
N THR A 11 -65.51 13.34 8.56
CA THR A 11 -65.62 13.73 9.98
C THR A 11 -66.59 12.96 10.86
N ILE A 12 -66.05 11.94 11.54
CA ILE A 12 -65.91 11.84 13.01
C ILE A 12 -65.30 10.45 13.25
N LEU A 13 -64.01 10.40 13.59
CA LEU A 13 -63.37 9.37 14.42
C LEU A 13 -61.94 9.86 14.69
N SER A 14 -61.84 10.86 15.56
CA SER A 14 -60.59 11.14 16.25
C SER A 14 -60.32 10.01 17.24
N SER A 15 -59.06 9.57 17.25
CA SER A 15 -58.34 8.83 18.29
C SER A 15 -57.86 7.45 17.85
N ARG A 16 -56.54 7.29 17.96
CA ARG A 16 -55.70 6.13 17.58
C ARG A 16 -55.24 6.11 16.12
N SER A 17 -54.14 6.85 15.87
CA SER A 17 -53.24 6.57 14.76
C SER A 17 -52.79 5.10 14.81
N PRO A 18 -52.98 4.30 13.73
CA PRO A 18 -52.50 2.93 13.63
C PRO A 18 -51.03 2.83 13.18
N TYR A 19 -50.29 3.94 13.12
CA TYR A 19 -48.89 3.95 12.66
C TYR A 19 -47.89 3.49 13.73
N ALA A 20 -48.23 2.44 14.48
CA ALA A 20 -47.34 1.75 15.40
C ALA A 20 -47.16 0.30 14.94
N SER A 21 -46.50 0.13 13.78
CA SER A 21 -45.71 -1.04 13.36
C SER A 21 -45.51 -1.02 11.83
N TYR A 22 -44.67 -0.11 11.37
CA TYR A 22 -43.94 -0.31 10.10
C TYR A 22 -42.45 -0.37 10.46
N ASP A 23 -42.06 -1.39 11.23
CA ASP A 23 -40.66 -1.82 11.18
C ASP A 23 -40.46 -2.39 9.78
N ALA A 24 -39.98 -1.51 8.91
CA ALA A 24 -39.99 -1.73 7.47
C ALA A 24 -39.01 -2.86 7.09
N PRO A 25 -39.32 -3.66 6.04
CA PRO A 25 -38.43 -4.70 5.49
C PRO A 25 -37.08 -4.20 4.92
N HIS A 26 -36.74 -2.93 5.16
CA HIS A 26 -35.54 -2.23 4.69
C HIS A 26 -34.56 -1.84 5.80
N ALA A 27 -34.83 -2.17 7.07
CA ALA A 27 -33.94 -1.85 8.19
C ALA A 27 -32.50 -2.38 7.99
N HIS A 28 -32.36 -3.56 7.37
CA HIS A 28 -31.06 -4.18 7.05
C HIS A 28 -30.21 -3.41 6.03
N PHE A 29 -30.80 -2.52 5.22
CA PHE A 29 -30.08 -1.71 4.23
C PHE A 29 -29.85 -0.27 4.71
N LYS A 30 -30.37 0.10 5.88
CA LYS A 30 -30.27 1.47 6.38
C LYS A 30 -28.83 1.75 6.79
N GLY A 31 -28.24 2.81 6.24
CA GLY A 31 -26.90 3.27 6.60
C GLY A 31 -25.74 2.49 6.00
N VAL A 32 -25.95 1.53 5.10
CA VAL A 32 -24.87 0.86 4.35
C VAL A 32 -25.12 1.01 2.86
N GLN A 33 -24.09 1.43 2.12
CA GLN A 33 -24.10 1.50 0.66
C GLN A 33 -22.97 0.64 0.08
N LEU A 34 -22.98 0.46 -1.24
CA LEU A 34 -22.00 -0.36 -1.96
C LEU A 34 -21.21 0.48 -2.96
N ILE A 35 -19.90 0.26 -3.02
CA ILE A 35 -19.03 0.76 -4.09
C ILE A 35 -18.61 -0.44 -4.94
N ALA A 36 -18.79 -0.34 -6.26
CA ALA A 36 -18.30 -1.34 -7.19
C ALA A 36 -16.77 -1.25 -7.32
N ASP A 37 -16.09 -2.38 -7.19
CA ASP A 37 -14.66 -2.53 -7.34
C ASP A 37 -14.34 -3.73 -8.24
N PRO A 38 -13.44 -3.60 -9.23
CA PRO A 38 -13.16 -4.68 -10.18
C PRO A 38 -12.46 -5.90 -9.57
N ILE A 39 -11.84 -5.76 -8.40
CA ILE A 39 -11.14 -6.84 -7.71
C ILE A 39 -12.07 -7.52 -6.71
N HIS A 40 -12.82 -6.72 -5.94
CA HIS A 40 -13.61 -7.18 -4.80
C HIS A 40 -15.12 -7.27 -5.07
N GLY A 41 -15.57 -6.93 -6.27
CA GLY A 41 -17.00 -6.91 -6.62
C GLY A 41 -17.71 -5.70 -6.00
N TYR A 42 -18.39 -5.89 -4.88
CA TYR A 42 -19.05 -4.79 -4.16
C TYR A 42 -18.47 -4.64 -2.75
N ILE A 43 -17.90 -3.47 -2.48
CA ILE A 43 -17.37 -3.10 -1.18
C ILE A 43 -18.48 -2.38 -0.40
N PRO A 44 -18.99 -2.93 0.71
CA PRO A 44 -19.90 -2.20 1.57
C PRO A 44 -19.17 -1.09 2.33
N PHE A 45 -19.84 0.02 2.56
CA PHE A 45 -19.38 1.11 3.42
C PHE A 45 -20.55 1.78 4.15
N THR A 46 -20.27 2.32 5.34
CA THR A 46 -21.30 3.00 6.14
C THR A 46 -21.54 4.45 5.65
N VAL A 47 -22.81 4.88 5.67
CA VAL A 47 -23.27 6.26 5.36
C VAL A 47 -24.14 6.80 6.49
N PRO A 48 -24.04 8.07 6.92
CA PRO A 48 -24.65 8.58 8.15
C PRO A 48 -26.14 8.24 8.27
N ILE A 49 -26.54 7.83 9.46
CA ILE A 49 -27.94 7.70 9.84
C ILE A 49 -28.30 8.87 10.75
N GLU A 50 -29.39 9.59 10.44
CA GLU A 50 -29.93 10.59 11.36
C GLU A 50 -30.35 9.90 12.67
N SER A 51 -29.73 10.31 13.79
CA SER A 51 -30.13 9.87 15.12
C SER A 51 -31.39 10.62 15.58
N VAL A 52 -32.16 9.98 16.47
CA VAL A 52 -33.40 10.55 17.05
C VAL A 52 -33.13 11.85 17.82
N ASP A 53 -31.89 12.04 18.31
CA ASP A 53 -31.47 13.19 19.11
C ASP A 53 -30.82 14.32 18.28
N GLY A 54 -30.79 14.21 16.95
CA GLY A 54 -30.28 15.24 16.04
C GLY A 54 -28.75 15.33 15.93
N ALA A 55 -28.00 14.52 16.69
CA ALA A 55 -26.56 14.37 16.52
C ALA A 55 -26.28 13.37 15.39
N CYS A 56 -25.79 13.84 14.24
CA CYS A 56 -25.43 12.96 13.13
C CYS A 56 -24.14 12.21 13.50
N GLU A 57 -24.21 10.87 13.58
CA GLU A 57 -23.01 10.03 13.60
C GLU A 57 -22.15 10.34 12.37
N ALA A 58 -20.84 10.19 12.50
CA ALA A 58 -20.00 10.09 11.31
C ALA A 58 -20.02 8.65 10.79
N ALA A 59 -19.71 8.47 9.52
CA ALA A 59 -19.61 7.17 8.89
C ALA A 59 -18.35 7.07 8.02
N GLU A 60 -18.10 5.88 7.47
CA GLU A 60 -16.99 5.67 6.54
C GLU A 60 -17.06 6.61 5.34
N SER A 61 -18.27 6.95 4.87
CA SER A 61 -18.45 7.91 3.78
C SER A 61 -17.90 9.30 4.09
N ASP A 62 -17.99 9.80 5.32
CA ASP A 62 -17.44 11.11 5.68
C ASP A 62 -15.91 11.13 5.56
N LEU A 63 -15.26 9.99 5.81
CA LEU A 63 -13.82 9.84 5.60
C LEU A 63 -13.50 9.66 4.11
N ILE A 64 -14.24 8.81 3.39
CA ILE A 64 -14.08 8.56 1.95
C ILE A 64 -14.23 9.87 1.16
N ASP A 65 -15.20 10.70 1.51
CA ASP A 65 -15.52 11.95 0.84
C ASP A 65 -14.70 13.15 1.36
N SER A 66 -13.83 12.93 2.35
CA SER A 66 -12.92 13.95 2.84
C SER A 66 -11.96 14.44 1.74
N PRO A 67 -11.53 15.72 1.77
CA PRO A 67 -10.57 16.24 0.80
C PRO A 67 -9.28 15.41 0.73
N TRP A 68 -8.83 14.87 1.87
CA TRP A 68 -7.60 14.09 1.97
C TRP A 68 -7.72 12.70 1.34
N MET A 69 -8.87 12.04 1.46
CA MET A 69 -9.11 10.78 0.75
C MET A 69 -9.33 11.03 -0.75
N GLN A 70 -10.14 12.04 -1.12
CA GLN A 70 -10.39 12.36 -2.53
C GLN A 70 -9.11 12.79 -3.26
N ARG A 71 -8.16 13.44 -2.57
CA ARG A 71 -6.81 13.74 -3.08
C ARG A 71 -6.09 12.49 -3.60
N LEU A 72 -6.27 11.33 -2.98
CA LEU A 72 -5.60 10.09 -3.39
C LEU A 72 -6.00 9.63 -4.81
N ARG A 73 -7.09 10.14 -5.39
CA ARG A 73 -7.46 9.90 -6.79
C ARG A 73 -6.42 10.48 -7.76
N ALA A 74 -5.71 11.52 -7.36
CA ALA A 74 -4.67 12.17 -8.13
C ALA A 74 -3.25 11.67 -7.77
N ILE A 75 -3.15 10.55 -7.05
CA ILE A 75 -1.88 9.89 -6.71
C ILE A 75 -1.91 8.48 -7.28
N ALA A 76 -1.04 8.21 -8.25
CA ALA A 76 -0.96 6.95 -8.95
C ALA A 76 -0.32 5.88 -8.06
N GLN A 77 -0.89 4.67 -8.03
CA GLN A 77 -0.39 3.57 -7.21
C GLN A 77 1.06 3.21 -7.60
N LEU A 78 1.32 3.08 -8.91
CA LEU A 78 2.55 2.53 -9.45
C LEU A 78 3.58 3.56 -9.93
N GLN A 79 3.54 4.80 -9.41
CA GLN A 79 4.59 5.80 -9.63
C GLN A 79 4.94 5.96 -11.13
N SER A 80 6.22 5.80 -11.49
CA SER A 80 6.73 5.87 -12.86
C SER A 80 6.39 4.63 -13.71
N ALA A 81 6.01 3.50 -13.10
CA ALA A 81 5.71 2.27 -13.83
C ALA A 81 4.48 2.39 -14.72
N ARG A 82 3.56 3.31 -14.43
CA ARG A 82 2.44 3.66 -15.33
C ARG A 82 2.89 4.12 -16.73
N TRP A 83 4.09 4.69 -16.86
CA TRP A 83 4.66 5.04 -18.17
C TRP A 83 5.26 3.84 -18.91
N VAL A 84 5.26 2.66 -18.30
CA VAL A 84 5.64 1.38 -18.90
C VAL A 84 4.40 0.52 -19.14
N PHE A 85 3.50 0.44 -18.17
CA PHE A 85 2.25 -0.31 -18.18
C PHE A 85 1.08 0.66 -18.39
N PRO A 86 0.59 0.87 -19.64
CA PRO A 86 -0.32 1.97 -19.95
C PRO A 86 -1.70 1.89 -19.30
N ALA A 87 -2.10 0.70 -18.85
CA ALA A 87 -3.36 0.48 -18.13
C ALA A 87 -3.21 0.65 -16.61
N ALA A 88 -1.99 0.75 -16.08
CA ALA A 88 -1.70 0.95 -14.66
C ALA A 88 -1.93 2.40 -14.21
N GLU A 89 -3.13 2.90 -14.50
CA GLU A 89 -3.58 4.26 -14.21
C GLU A 89 -4.43 4.31 -12.92
N HIS A 90 -4.48 3.21 -12.16
CA HIS A 90 -5.18 3.17 -10.89
C HIS A 90 -4.49 4.02 -9.83
N SER A 91 -5.33 4.55 -8.95
CA SER A 91 -4.96 5.50 -7.92
C SER A 91 -4.91 4.84 -6.54
N ARG A 92 -4.19 5.48 -5.61
CA ARG A 92 -4.17 5.07 -4.21
C ARG A 92 -5.57 5.05 -3.59
N PHE A 93 -6.48 5.90 -4.06
CA PHE A 93 -7.87 5.88 -3.60
C PHE A 93 -8.56 4.52 -3.79
N GLN A 94 -8.40 3.91 -4.97
CA GLN A 94 -8.99 2.60 -5.26
C GLN A 94 -8.35 1.50 -4.41
N HIS A 95 -7.03 1.56 -4.25
CA HIS A 95 -6.29 0.65 -3.39
C HIS A 95 -6.73 0.75 -1.93
N SER A 96 -6.81 1.97 -1.37
CA SER A 96 -7.29 2.22 -0.01
C SER A 96 -8.68 1.66 0.27
N LEU A 97 -9.63 1.77 -0.68
CA LEU A 97 -10.95 1.16 -0.55
C LEU A 97 -10.90 -0.36 -0.50
N GLY A 98 -10.07 -0.97 -1.35
CA GLY A 98 -9.86 -2.42 -1.35
C GLY A 98 -9.16 -2.91 -0.08
N THR A 99 -8.16 -2.19 0.42
CA THR A 99 -7.51 -2.47 1.71
C THR A 99 -8.49 -2.36 2.87
N MET A 100 -9.34 -1.32 2.90
CA MET A 100 -10.44 -1.20 3.87
C MET A 100 -11.33 -2.44 3.85
N HIS A 101 -11.75 -2.89 2.66
CA HIS A 101 -12.60 -4.07 2.50
C HIS A 101 -11.94 -5.33 3.08
N ILE A 102 -10.71 -5.63 2.67
CA ILE A 102 -9.99 -6.82 3.14
C ILE A 102 -9.74 -6.76 4.66
N ALA A 103 -9.42 -5.59 5.20
CA ALA A 103 -9.21 -5.40 6.64
C ALA A 103 -10.47 -5.74 7.46
N GLY A 104 -11.65 -5.35 6.97
CA GLY A 104 -12.93 -5.74 7.57
C GLY A 104 -13.17 -7.26 7.54
N ARG A 105 -12.82 -7.93 6.44
CA ARG A 105 -12.89 -9.39 6.35
C ARG A 105 -11.98 -10.07 7.39
N PHE A 106 -10.76 -9.57 7.58
CA PHE A 106 -9.89 -10.05 8.65
C PHE A 106 -10.51 -9.89 10.02
N ALA A 107 -11.13 -8.75 10.32
CA ALA A 107 -11.80 -8.54 11.60
C ALA A 107 -12.82 -9.65 11.90
N GLN A 108 -13.69 -9.96 10.93
CA GLN A 108 -14.72 -10.98 11.08
C GLN A 108 -14.15 -12.38 11.34
N HIS A 109 -13.05 -12.75 10.66
CA HIS A 109 -12.42 -14.06 10.84
C HIS A 109 -11.59 -14.17 12.13
N LEU A 110 -10.91 -13.09 12.53
CA LEU A 110 -10.00 -13.10 13.68
C LEU A 110 -10.73 -12.91 15.00
N TYR A 111 -11.86 -12.19 15.00
CA TYR A 111 -12.56 -11.76 16.22
C TYR A 111 -12.90 -12.89 17.20
N PRO A 112 -13.47 -14.04 16.79
CA PRO A 112 -13.82 -15.09 17.74
C PRO A 112 -12.61 -15.53 18.59
N THR A 113 -11.48 -15.77 17.95
CA THR A 113 -10.24 -16.18 18.64
C THR A 113 -9.51 -15.03 19.32
N LEU A 114 -9.70 -13.79 18.85
CA LEU A 114 -9.21 -12.61 19.58
C LEU A 114 -9.94 -12.49 20.92
N PHE A 115 -11.27 -12.63 20.93
CA PHE A 115 -12.09 -12.57 22.12
C PHE A 115 -11.76 -13.69 23.11
N ASP A 116 -11.44 -14.89 22.62
CA ASP A 116 -11.00 -16.01 23.47
C ASP A 116 -9.68 -15.71 24.21
N VAL A 117 -8.75 -15.00 23.56
CA VAL A 117 -7.42 -14.65 24.10
C VAL A 117 -7.43 -13.34 24.90
N GLU A 118 -8.25 -12.38 24.47
CA GLU A 118 -8.41 -11.05 25.06
C GLU A 118 -9.90 -10.74 25.27
N PRO A 119 -10.56 -11.28 26.32
CA PRO A 119 -11.99 -11.04 26.56
C PRO A 119 -12.36 -9.57 26.79
N GLU A 120 -11.37 -8.75 27.16
CA GLU A 120 -11.49 -7.30 27.33
C GLU A 120 -11.37 -6.53 26.00
N CYS A 121 -11.26 -7.21 24.85
CA CYS A 121 -11.25 -6.55 23.56
C CYS A 121 -12.64 -5.92 23.27
N PRO A 122 -12.69 -4.82 22.50
CA PRO A 122 -13.95 -4.23 22.05
C PRO A 122 -14.84 -5.21 21.27
N SER A 123 -16.06 -4.78 20.98
CA SER A 123 -17.04 -5.50 20.16
C SER A 123 -16.53 -5.76 18.74
N LEU A 124 -17.09 -6.79 18.06
CA LEU A 124 -16.76 -7.07 16.67
C LEU A 124 -16.98 -5.86 15.75
N PRO A 125 -18.13 -5.14 15.81
CA PRO A 125 -18.31 -3.94 15.00
C PRO A 125 -17.25 -2.88 15.23
N TYR A 126 -16.80 -2.69 16.49
CA TYR A 126 -15.70 -1.78 16.79
C TYR A 126 -14.39 -2.23 16.13
N ILE A 127 -13.98 -3.49 16.34
CA ILE A 127 -12.73 -4.02 15.79
C ILE A 127 -12.75 -3.98 14.25
N GLU A 128 -13.89 -4.32 13.65
CA GLU A 128 -14.10 -4.23 12.22
C GLU A 128 -13.95 -2.79 11.72
N SER A 129 -14.64 -1.84 12.32
CA SER A 129 -14.57 -0.43 11.92
C SER A 129 -13.15 0.13 12.10
N LEU A 130 -12.49 -0.19 13.21
CA LEU A 130 -11.10 0.20 13.47
C LEU A 130 -10.16 -0.29 12.37
N LEU A 131 -10.19 -1.58 12.05
CA LEU A 131 -9.32 -2.16 11.01
C LEU A 131 -9.65 -1.62 9.62
N ARG A 132 -10.93 -1.43 9.31
CA ARG A 132 -11.40 -0.85 8.05
C ARG A 132 -10.89 0.58 7.88
N ILE A 133 -11.07 1.45 8.88
CA ILE A 133 -10.61 2.83 8.85
C ILE A 133 -9.08 2.90 8.79
N SER A 134 -8.38 2.06 9.56
CA SER A 134 -6.92 1.95 9.46
C SER A 134 -6.47 1.54 8.06
N GLY A 135 -7.17 0.58 7.42
CA GLY A 135 -6.90 0.18 6.06
C GLY A 135 -7.22 1.26 5.02
N LEU A 136 -8.31 2.01 5.21
CA LEU A 136 -8.71 3.12 4.35
C LEU A 136 -7.67 4.25 4.37
N LEU A 137 -7.20 4.63 5.56
CA LEU A 137 -6.35 5.80 5.76
C LEU A 137 -4.85 5.49 5.70
N HIS A 138 -4.45 4.23 5.50
CA HIS A 138 -3.05 3.84 5.66
C HIS A 138 -2.05 4.56 4.74
N ASP A 139 -2.54 4.99 3.58
CA ASP A 139 -1.76 5.62 2.52
C ASP A 139 -2.04 7.14 2.38
N ILE A 140 -2.85 7.71 3.28
CA ILE A 140 -3.36 9.09 3.14
C ILE A 140 -2.27 10.16 3.11
N GLY A 141 -1.09 9.85 3.66
CA GLY A 141 0.07 10.75 3.68
C GLY A 141 0.93 10.76 2.42
N HIS A 142 0.69 9.87 1.43
CA HIS A 142 1.55 9.77 0.25
C HIS A 142 1.56 11.05 -0.59
N GLY A 143 2.72 11.34 -1.18
CA GLY A 143 2.94 12.43 -2.13
C GLY A 143 2.97 11.96 -3.58
N PRO A 144 3.21 12.89 -4.53
CA PRO A 144 3.39 12.55 -5.95
C PRO A 144 4.54 11.56 -6.15
N LEU A 145 4.35 10.54 -6.98
CA LEU A 145 5.29 9.44 -7.19
C LEU A 145 5.60 8.62 -5.92
N CYS A 146 4.75 8.66 -4.89
CA CYS A 146 4.73 7.74 -3.74
C CYS A 146 6.08 7.54 -3.03
N HIS A 147 6.58 6.32 -2.84
CA HIS A 147 7.90 6.06 -2.22
C HIS A 147 9.08 6.80 -2.87
N PHE A 148 8.99 7.17 -4.15
CA PHE A 148 9.99 8.02 -4.80
C PHE A 148 10.03 9.41 -4.15
N PHE A 149 8.87 9.94 -3.75
CA PHE A 149 8.75 11.15 -2.95
C PHE A 149 9.39 10.99 -1.58
N ASP A 150 9.13 9.87 -0.90
CA ASP A 150 9.71 9.60 0.41
C ASP A 150 11.25 9.61 0.34
N ASP A 151 11.80 8.86 -0.61
CA ASP A 151 13.24 8.65 -0.76
C ASP A 151 13.98 9.92 -1.22
N HIS A 152 13.40 10.67 -2.17
CA HIS A 152 14.08 11.76 -2.87
C HIS A 152 13.60 13.16 -2.46
N TYR A 153 12.61 13.26 -1.58
CA TYR A 153 12.10 14.53 -1.10
C TYR A 153 11.88 14.56 0.42
N LEU A 154 11.15 13.61 1.00
CA LEU A 154 10.85 13.64 2.45
C LEU A 154 12.06 13.32 3.33
N SER A 155 12.98 12.50 2.81
CA SER A 155 14.21 12.09 3.50
C SER A 155 15.04 13.27 4.02
N ARG A 156 15.05 14.41 3.31
CA ARG A 156 15.74 15.64 3.73
C ARG A 156 15.18 16.29 5.00
N PHE A 157 13.95 15.94 5.38
CA PHE A 157 13.29 16.38 6.60
C PHE A 157 13.23 15.26 7.66
N ALA A 158 13.80 14.08 7.37
CA ALA A 158 13.70 12.89 8.22
C ALA A 158 12.25 12.49 8.56
N ILE A 159 11.34 12.61 7.59
CA ILE A 159 9.93 12.19 7.73
C ILE A 159 9.54 11.19 6.63
N SER A 160 8.39 10.55 6.79
CA SER A 160 7.80 9.62 5.82
C SER A 160 6.33 9.95 5.56
N HIS A 161 5.76 9.33 4.52
CA HIS A 161 4.31 9.39 4.29
C HIS A 161 3.50 8.89 5.49
N GLU A 162 3.99 7.90 6.24
CA GLU A 162 3.32 7.40 7.46
C GLU A 162 3.22 8.48 8.53
N MET A 163 4.27 9.28 8.74
CA MET A 163 4.27 10.38 9.70
C MET A 163 3.30 11.49 9.28
N ILE A 164 3.21 11.78 7.98
CA ILE A 164 2.24 12.74 7.43
C ILE A 164 0.81 12.19 7.61
N GLY A 165 0.59 10.91 7.31
CA GLY A 165 -0.71 10.25 7.50
C GLY A 165 -1.15 10.29 8.97
N HIS A 166 -0.24 10.00 9.91
CA HIS A 166 -0.51 10.13 11.33
C HIS A 166 -0.94 11.55 11.68
N ARG A 167 -0.25 12.56 11.16
CA ARG A 167 -0.59 13.97 11.39
C ARG A 167 -1.98 14.32 10.85
N ILE A 168 -2.32 13.87 9.64
CA ILE A 168 -3.65 14.07 9.04
C ILE A 168 -4.74 13.44 9.92
N ILE A 169 -4.53 12.19 10.35
CA ILE A 169 -5.49 11.46 11.21
C ILE A 169 -5.66 12.18 12.55
N SER A 170 -4.57 12.51 13.23
CA SER A 170 -4.65 13.07 14.58
C SER A 170 -5.13 14.51 14.65
N GLN A 171 -5.00 15.29 13.56
CA GLN A 171 -5.36 16.73 13.58
C GLN A 171 -6.55 17.09 12.71
N LEU A 172 -6.75 16.41 11.57
CA LEU A 172 -7.72 16.81 10.55
C LEU A 172 -8.90 15.85 10.47
N LEU A 173 -8.68 14.56 10.76
CA LEU A 173 -9.72 13.52 10.71
C LEU A 173 -10.09 12.97 12.10
N CYS A 174 -9.55 13.53 13.18
CA CYS A 174 -9.79 13.01 14.52
C CYS A 174 -11.26 13.07 14.92
N ASP A 175 -11.92 14.20 14.66
CA ASP A 175 -13.34 14.41 14.97
C ASP A 175 -14.28 13.44 14.22
N PRO A 176 -14.24 13.29 12.89
CA PRO A 176 -15.10 12.31 12.21
C PRO A 176 -14.77 10.88 12.64
N ILE A 177 -13.50 10.51 12.85
CA ILE A 177 -13.15 9.16 13.34
C ILE A 177 -13.80 8.88 14.70
N SER A 178 -13.68 9.82 15.65
CA SER A 178 -14.25 9.67 17.00
C SER A 178 -15.77 9.75 17.06
N ARG A 179 -16.45 10.07 15.96
CA ARG A 179 -17.93 10.09 15.86
C ARG A 179 -18.52 8.88 15.13
N ILE A 180 -17.69 7.99 14.58
CA ILE A 180 -18.16 6.73 13.99
C ILE A 180 -18.64 5.81 15.11
N ARG A 181 -19.83 5.21 14.94
CA ARG A 181 -20.48 4.35 15.94
C ARG A 181 -20.87 2.96 15.42
N ARG A 182 -20.45 2.61 14.21
CA ARG A 182 -20.81 1.34 13.58
C ARG A 182 -19.86 0.91 12.49
N SER A 183 -19.99 -0.36 12.12
CA SER A 183 -19.40 -0.98 10.95
C SER A 183 -20.51 -1.49 10.03
N PRO A 184 -20.18 -2.07 8.85
CA PRO A 184 -21.17 -2.77 8.04
C PRO A 184 -21.84 -3.96 8.75
N SER A 185 -21.21 -4.55 9.78
CA SER A 185 -21.75 -5.70 10.51
C SER A 185 -22.63 -5.35 11.70
N GLY A 186 -22.67 -4.08 12.14
CA GLY A 186 -23.53 -3.66 13.25
C GLY A 186 -23.05 -2.40 13.96
N GLU A 187 -23.74 -2.07 15.05
CA GLU A 187 -23.45 -0.94 15.94
C GLU A 187 -22.40 -1.31 16.98
N PHE A 188 -21.63 -0.32 17.44
CA PHE A 188 -20.71 -0.50 18.57
C PHE A 188 -21.49 -0.70 19.87
N ALA A 189 -20.82 -1.21 20.91
CA ALA A 189 -21.41 -1.19 22.24
C ALA A 189 -21.55 0.27 22.74
N PRO A 190 -22.49 0.57 23.65
CA PRO A 190 -22.86 1.96 24.01
C PRO A 190 -21.71 2.88 24.45
N ASP A 191 -20.67 2.34 25.08
CA ASP A 191 -19.54 3.10 25.63
C ASP A 191 -18.29 3.08 24.72
N GLU A 192 -18.38 2.45 23.55
CA GLU A 192 -17.25 2.30 22.65
C GLU A 192 -17.09 3.52 21.73
N VAL A 193 -15.88 4.07 21.73
CA VAL A 193 -15.51 5.20 20.89
C VAL A 193 -14.20 4.90 20.17
N LEU A 194 -14.20 5.10 18.85
CA LEU A 194 -12.98 4.92 18.07
C LEU A 194 -11.97 6.01 18.41
N GLU A 195 -10.78 5.55 18.75
CA GLU A 195 -9.66 6.38 19.13
C GLU A 195 -8.76 6.64 17.91
N PRO A 196 -8.59 7.89 17.45
CA PRO A 196 -7.80 8.19 16.25
C PRO A 196 -6.33 7.75 16.37
N HIS A 197 -5.80 7.71 17.59
CA HIS A 197 -4.44 7.24 17.83
C HIS A 197 -4.29 5.72 17.65
N TYR A 198 -5.34 4.92 17.87
CA TYR A 198 -5.34 3.49 17.52
C TYR A 198 -5.32 3.28 16.01
N VAL A 199 -6.08 4.12 15.27
CA VAL A 199 -6.05 4.12 13.80
C VAL A 199 -4.64 4.42 13.30
N ALA A 200 -4.04 5.50 13.82
CA ALA A 200 -2.70 5.95 13.47
C ALA A 200 -1.60 4.95 13.88
N TYR A 201 -1.79 4.24 15.01
CA TYR A 201 -0.91 3.15 15.41
C TYR A 201 -0.98 2.00 14.40
N LEU A 202 -2.16 1.49 14.09
CA LEU A 202 -2.34 0.31 13.23
C LEU A 202 -1.81 0.51 11.80
N MET A 203 -1.98 1.69 11.21
CA MET A 203 -1.59 1.92 9.81
C MET A 203 -0.08 1.92 9.54
N GLN A 204 0.78 2.14 10.54
CA GLN A 204 2.24 2.19 10.35
C GLN A 204 2.76 0.84 9.83
N LYS A 205 3.69 0.79 8.86
CA LYS A 205 4.11 -0.50 8.28
C LYS A 205 5.08 -1.29 9.15
N LYS A 206 5.59 -0.69 10.23
CA LYS A 206 6.49 -1.37 11.18
C LYS A 206 5.69 -2.15 12.22
N LEU A 207 6.09 -3.39 12.47
CA LEU A 207 5.68 -4.13 13.66
C LEU A 207 6.35 -3.46 14.87
N SER A 208 5.60 -2.62 15.56
CA SER A 208 6.04 -1.96 16.79
C SER A 208 5.35 -2.60 17.99
N ASP A 209 6.15 -3.14 18.90
CA ASP A 209 5.68 -3.59 20.20
C ASP A 209 5.65 -2.39 21.17
N ASP A 210 4.71 -1.47 20.94
CA ASP A 210 4.52 -0.31 21.81
C ASP A 210 3.68 -0.73 23.04
N PRO A 211 4.29 -0.89 24.23
CA PRO A 211 3.58 -1.39 25.40
C PRO A 211 2.53 -0.42 25.93
N SER A 212 2.50 0.84 25.46
CA SER A 212 1.43 1.79 25.78
C SER A 212 0.11 1.45 25.08
N MET A 213 0.15 0.64 24.02
CA MET A 213 -1.03 0.19 23.29
C MET A 213 -1.66 -1.05 23.95
N PRO A 214 -3.01 -1.15 23.98
CA PRO A 214 -3.69 -2.34 24.47
C PRO A 214 -3.19 -3.62 23.79
N ARG A 215 -3.13 -4.73 24.53
CA ARG A 215 -2.63 -6.00 23.99
C ARG A 215 -3.47 -6.49 22.80
N TRP A 216 -4.80 -6.45 22.89
CA TRP A 216 -5.69 -6.77 21.77
C TRP A 216 -5.37 -5.96 20.50
N LEU A 217 -4.99 -4.69 20.62
CA LEU A 217 -4.63 -3.84 19.48
C LEU A 217 -3.30 -4.26 18.86
N ARG A 218 -2.31 -4.57 19.69
CA ARG A 218 -1.01 -5.10 19.25
C ARG A 218 -1.13 -6.45 18.53
N LEU A 219 -2.04 -7.31 18.98
CA LEU A 219 -2.32 -8.61 18.34
C LEU A 219 -2.91 -8.44 16.92
N LEU A 220 -3.61 -7.34 16.66
CA LEU A 220 -4.20 -7.02 15.34
C LEU A 220 -3.25 -6.27 14.41
N LYS A 221 -2.16 -5.68 14.93
CA LYS A 221 -1.15 -4.96 14.14
C LYS A 221 -0.64 -5.73 12.89
N PRO A 222 -0.42 -7.06 12.94
CA PRO A 222 0.00 -7.82 11.77
C PRO A 222 -0.99 -7.83 10.59
N VAL A 223 -2.26 -7.47 10.79
CA VAL A 223 -3.24 -7.34 9.70
C VAL A 223 -2.84 -6.26 8.69
N LEU A 224 -2.08 -5.23 9.12
CA LEU A 224 -1.61 -4.14 8.25
C LEU A 224 -0.09 -4.08 8.09
N ALA A 225 0.68 -4.68 9.02
CA ALA A 225 2.14 -4.63 9.03
C ALA A 225 2.82 -6.02 8.98
N GLY A 226 2.05 -7.11 8.86
CA GLY A 226 2.53 -8.49 8.85
C GLY A 226 2.98 -9.02 7.49
N VAL A 227 3.04 -10.36 7.39
CA VAL A 227 3.56 -11.08 6.21
C VAL A 227 2.61 -10.98 5.01
N TYR A 228 1.33 -11.21 5.28
CA TYR A 228 0.20 -11.05 4.38
C TYR A 228 -0.79 -10.15 5.13
N THR A 229 -1.01 -8.96 4.58
CA THR A 229 -1.75 -7.85 5.17
C THR A 229 -2.91 -7.51 4.25
N ALA A 230 -3.91 -6.83 4.79
CA ALA A 230 -5.01 -6.31 3.97
C ALA A 230 -4.50 -5.39 2.83
N ASP A 231 -3.43 -4.65 3.08
CA ASP A 231 -2.76 -3.80 2.09
C ASP A 231 -2.19 -4.65 0.95
N ASN A 232 -1.30 -5.59 1.26
CA ASN A 232 -0.59 -6.31 0.22
C ASN A 232 -1.43 -7.37 -0.49
N LEU A 233 -2.49 -7.89 0.14
CA LEU A 233 -3.49 -8.69 -0.54
C LEU A 233 -4.29 -7.89 -1.58
N ASP A 234 -4.59 -6.60 -1.32
CA ASP A 234 -5.23 -5.74 -2.32
C ASP A 234 -4.28 -5.41 -3.46
N TYR A 235 -3.11 -4.80 -3.17
CA TYR A 235 -2.28 -4.28 -4.26
C TYR A 235 -1.76 -5.41 -5.16
N VAL A 236 -1.47 -6.61 -4.64
CA VAL A 236 -0.97 -7.71 -5.49
C VAL A 236 -2.00 -8.08 -6.55
N LEU A 237 -3.27 -8.18 -6.18
CA LEU A 237 -4.34 -8.49 -7.12
C LEU A 237 -4.65 -7.32 -8.04
N ARG A 238 -4.74 -6.11 -7.48
CA ARG A 238 -5.06 -4.89 -8.21
C ARG A 238 -3.99 -4.54 -9.23
N ASP A 239 -2.73 -4.56 -8.83
CA ASP A 239 -1.61 -4.25 -9.71
C ASP A 239 -1.45 -5.29 -10.81
N ALA A 240 -1.67 -6.57 -10.50
CA ALA A 240 -1.66 -7.63 -11.50
C ALA A 240 -2.77 -7.40 -12.55
N TYR A 241 -4.00 -7.13 -12.10
CA TYR A 241 -5.13 -6.83 -12.97
C TYR A 241 -4.86 -5.60 -13.85
N MET A 242 -4.44 -4.48 -13.25
CA MET A 242 -4.24 -3.21 -13.95
C MET A 242 -3.00 -3.21 -14.88
N CYS A 243 -1.98 -4.01 -14.57
CA CYS A 243 -0.83 -4.20 -15.46
C CYS A 243 -1.07 -5.25 -16.56
N GLY A 244 -2.21 -5.96 -16.54
CA GLY A 244 -2.48 -7.07 -17.46
C GLY A 244 -1.56 -8.27 -17.24
N VAL A 245 -1.09 -8.47 -16.00
CA VAL A 245 -0.19 -9.56 -15.61
C VAL A 245 -1.03 -10.68 -15.01
N ALA A 246 -0.96 -11.86 -15.63
CA ALA A 246 -1.56 -13.07 -15.07
C ALA A 246 -0.68 -13.63 -13.95
N VAL A 247 -0.85 -13.12 -12.73
CA VAL A 247 -0.37 -13.80 -11.53
C VAL A 247 -1.28 -15.01 -11.24
N GLY A 248 -0.73 -16.09 -10.72
CA GLY A 248 -1.54 -17.26 -10.30
C GLY A 248 -2.64 -16.86 -9.29
N PRO A 249 -3.66 -17.70 -9.08
CA PRO A 249 -4.81 -17.31 -8.25
C PRO A 249 -4.37 -17.01 -6.81
N VAL A 250 -4.57 -15.78 -6.33
CA VAL A 250 -4.40 -15.46 -4.91
C VAL A 250 -5.73 -15.71 -4.22
N ASP A 251 -5.75 -16.68 -3.31
CA ASP A 251 -6.97 -17.10 -2.61
C ASP A 251 -7.25 -16.19 -1.41
N LEU A 252 -8.06 -15.16 -1.65
CA LEU A 252 -8.49 -14.17 -0.65
C LEU A 252 -9.51 -14.71 0.35
N ASP A 253 -10.12 -15.87 0.10
CA ASP A 253 -11.09 -16.46 1.02
C ASP A 253 -10.38 -17.40 2.00
N ARG A 254 -9.47 -18.21 1.47
CA ARG A 254 -8.75 -19.22 2.25
C ARG A 254 -7.75 -18.64 3.24
N LEU A 255 -7.07 -17.55 2.89
CA LEU A 255 -6.08 -16.93 3.78
C LEU A 255 -6.72 -16.42 5.08
N PRO A 256 -7.68 -15.47 5.05
CA PRO A 256 -8.37 -15.02 6.26
C PRO A 256 -9.08 -16.16 7.01
N HIS A 257 -9.68 -17.12 6.29
CA HIS A 257 -10.37 -18.25 6.92
C HIS A 257 -9.46 -19.12 7.80
N TYR A 258 -8.20 -19.32 7.41
CA TYR A 258 -7.23 -20.11 8.17
C TYR A 258 -6.33 -19.26 9.09
N SER A 259 -6.55 -17.96 9.15
CA SER A 259 -5.90 -17.04 10.09
C SER A 259 -6.71 -16.93 11.37
N PHE A 260 -6.02 -16.94 12.51
CA PHE A 260 -6.65 -16.78 13.83
C PHE A 260 -5.64 -16.23 14.84
N ILE A 261 -6.12 -15.79 16.01
CA ILE A 261 -5.29 -15.23 17.08
C ILE A 261 -5.03 -16.30 18.14
N THR A 262 -3.80 -16.34 18.65
CA THR A 262 -3.40 -17.13 19.83
C THR A 262 -2.59 -16.25 20.78
N GLU A 263 -2.20 -16.79 21.93
CA GLU A 263 -1.24 -16.15 22.85
C GLU A 263 0.08 -15.73 22.17
N HIS A 264 0.43 -16.37 21.06
CA HIS A 264 1.62 -16.09 20.26
C HIS A 264 1.39 -15.04 19.16
N GLY A 265 0.19 -14.47 19.06
CA GLY A 265 -0.17 -13.50 18.02
C GLY A 265 -0.91 -14.13 16.83
N LEU A 266 -0.87 -13.42 15.70
CA LEU A 266 -1.46 -13.88 14.45
C LEU A 266 -0.85 -15.24 14.07
N THR A 267 -1.73 -16.23 13.93
CA THR A 267 -1.39 -17.63 13.70
C THR A 267 -2.06 -18.10 12.41
N LEU A 268 -1.33 -18.89 11.62
CA LEU A 268 -1.84 -19.50 10.39
C LEU A 268 -1.94 -21.02 10.56
N HIS A 269 -3.13 -21.57 10.31
CA HIS A 269 -3.32 -23.01 10.24
C HIS A 269 -2.52 -23.60 9.07
N THR A 270 -1.89 -24.78 9.22
CA THR A 270 -1.06 -25.38 8.15
C THR A 270 -1.81 -25.57 6.82
N ALA A 271 -3.13 -25.79 6.85
CA ALA A 271 -3.99 -25.83 5.66
C ALA A 271 -4.02 -24.51 4.84
N GLY A 272 -3.69 -23.37 5.45
CA GLY A 272 -3.58 -22.06 4.79
C GLY A 272 -2.23 -21.80 4.12
N ILE A 273 -1.22 -22.64 4.36
CA ILE A 273 0.15 -22.45 3.83
C ILE A 273 0.19 -22.44 2.31
N GLY A 274 -0.65 -23.25 1.64
CA GLY A 274 -0.75 -23.25 0.17
C GLY A 274 -1.17 -21.88 -0.38
N ALA A 275 -2.20 -21.27 0.20
CA ALA A 275 -2.67 -19.94 -0.20
C ALA A 275 -1.62 -18.86 0.08
N LEU A 276 -0.92 -18.95 1.22
CA LEU A 276 0.21 -18.06 1.53
C LEU A 276 1.34 -18.18 0.50
N ASN A 277 1.68 -19.40 0.08
CA ASN A 277 2.72 -19.61 -0.93
C ASN A 277 2.33 -19.03 -2.30
N MET A 278 1.06 -19.19 -2.70
CA MET A 278 0.54 -18.61 -3.95
C MET A 278 0.62 -17.08 -3.91
N PHE A 279 0.19 -16.47 -2.80
CA PHE A 279 0.30 -15.03 -2.57
C PHE A 279 1.74 -14.53 -2.63
N LEU A 280 2.67 -15.16 -1.89
CA LEU A 280 4.07 -14.75 -1.87
C LEU A 280 4.75 -14.91 -3.24
N THR A 281 4.36 -15.94 -4.00
CA THR A 281 4.82 -16.15 -5.38
C THR A 281 4.32 -15.04 -6.32
N ALA A 282 3.03 -14.73 -6.27
CA ALA A 282 2.43 -13.65 -7.06
C ALA A 282 3.08 -12.30 -6.74
N ARG A 283 3.24 -12.00 -5.45
CA ARG A 283 3.93 -10.80 -4.97
C ARG A 283 5.35 -10.73 -5.52
N HIS A 284 6.13 -11.80 -5.37
CA HIS A 284 7.50 -11.85 -5.89
C HIS A 284 7.57 -11.58 -7.40
N TYR A 285 6.64 -12.16 -8.18
CA TYR A 285 6.55 -11.92 -9.61
C TYR A 285 6.36 -10.43 -9.93
N LEU A 286 5.42 -9.74 -9.26
CA LEU A 286 5.17 -8.32 -9.48
C LEU A 286 6.38 -7.46 -9.13
N TYR A 287 7.06 -7.76 -8.02
CA TYR A 287 8.31 -7.08 -7.71
C TYR A 287 9.36 -7.28 -8.80
N THR A 288 9.53 -8.48 -9.33
CA THR A 288 10.56 -8.72 -10.36
C THR A 288 10.20 -8.06 -11.70
N HIS A 289 8.95 -8.21 -12.15
CA HIS A 289 8.56 -7.92 -13.52
C HIS A 289 7.80 -6.60 -13.73
N VAL A 290 7.16 -6.07 -12.70
CA VAL A 290 6.40 -4.81 -12.77
C VAL A 290 7.18 -3.68 -12.11
N TYR A 291 7.34 -3.73 -10.79
CA TYR A 291 8.02 -2.67 -10.03
C TYR A 291 9.53 -2.64 -10.34
N GLY A 292 10.11 -3.80 -10.68
CA GLY A 292 11.50 -3.97 -11.11
C GLY A 292 11.70 -3.89 -12.62
N HIS A 293 10.69 -3.51 -13.39
CA HIS A 293 10.85 -3.49 -14.83
C HIS A 293 12.00 -2.55 -15.24
N ARG A 294 12.91 -3.05 -16.10
CA ARG A 294 14.14 -2.34 -16.49
C ARG A 294 13.92 -0.90 -16.96
N THR A 295 12.80 -0.64 -17.64
CA THR A 295 12.45 0.68 -18.16
C THR A 295 11.88 1.58 -17.07
N THR A 296 11.14 1.03 -16.11
CA THR A 296 10.68 1.76 -14.91
C THR A 296 11.88 2.25 -14.14
N ARG A 297 12.84 1.36 -13.87
CA ARG A 297 14.10 1.71 -13.18
C ARG A 297 14.93 2.75 -13.95
N ALA A 298 14.99 2.65 -15.28
CA ALA A 298 15.64 3.68 -16.10
C ALA A 298 14.99 5.07 -15.96
N ILE A 299 13.66 5.11 -15.84
CA ILE A 299 12.93 6.36 -15.59
C ILE A 299 13.22 6.87 -14.18
N ASP A 300 13.17 6.00 -13.17
CA ASP A 300 13.47 6.37 -11.78
C ASP A 300 14.88 6.96 -11.66
N LEU A 301 15.89 6.34 -12.26
CA LEU A 301 17.27 6.85 -12.28
C LEU A 301 17.38 8.25 -12.90
N HIS A 302 16.56 8.55 -13.91
CA HIS A 302 16.53 9.87 -14.52
C HIS A 302 15.78 10.87 -13.62
N LEU A 303 14.65 10.47 -13.04
CA LEU A 303 13.93 11.28 -12.06
C LEU A 303 14.81 11.65 -10.87
N GLN A 304 15.66 10.74 -10.39
CA GLN A 304 16.53 10.96 -9.24
C GLN A 304 17.44 12.18 -9.39
N GLU A 305 17.86 12.45 -10.63
CA GLU A 305 18.76 13.56 -10.94
C GLU A 305 18.08 14.93 -10.89
N LEU A 306 16.76 14.97 -11.08
CA LEU A 306 16.03 16.23 -11.30
C LEU A 306 14.92 16.48 -10.26
N PHE A 307 14.49 15.46 -9.52
CA PHE A 307 13.37 15.55 -8.60
C PHE A 307 13.63 16.46 -7.39
N PRO A 308 14.80 16.41 -6.72
CA PRO A 308 15.08 17.32 -5.61
C PRO A 308 14.97 18.80 -6.01
N ASP A 309 15.56 19.17 -7.16
CA ASP A 309 15.51 20.54 -7.69
C ASP A 309 14.11 20.92 -8.16
N THR A 310 13.41 19.99 -8.81
CA THR A 310 11.99 20.17 -9.19
C THR A 310 11.16 20.53 -7.96
N MET A 311 11.35 19.79 -6.87
CA MET A 311 10.60 20.01 -5.65
C MET A 311 11.02 21.29 -4.91
N ASN A 312 12.27 21.72 -5.00
CA ASN A 312 12.69 23.04 -4.50
C ASN A 312 11.93 24.20 -5.17
N TYR A 313 11.50 24.04 -6.43
CA TYR A 313 10.68 25.03 -7.11
C TYR A 313 9.18 24.90 -6.84
N ILE A 314 8.68 23.68 -6.63
CA ILE A 314 7.23 23.42 -6.51
C ILE A 314 6.77 23.51 -5.05
N PHE A 315 7.52 22.90 -4.13
CA PHE A 315 7.16 22.81 -2.71
C PHE A 315 8.45 22.75 -1.86
N PRO A 316 9.07 23.89 -1.52
CA PRO A 316 10.34 23.92 -0.78
C PRO A 316 10.20 23.68 0.73
N TRP A 317 9.00 23.41 1.25
CA TRP A 317 8.70 23.34 2.67
C TRP A 317 8.56 21.92 3.20
N ASN A 318 8.74 21.73 4.51
CA ASN A 318 8.36 20.49 5.16
C ASN A 318 6.82 20.30 5.10
N PRO A 319 6.29 19.21 4.51
CA PRO A 319 4.85 18.96 4.44
C PRO A 319 4.13 19.00 5.80
N LEU A 320 4.78 18.59 6.89
CA LEU A 320 4.18 18.63 8.24
C LEU A 320 3.92 20.06 8.74
N GLU A 321 4.60 21.05 8.17
CA GLU A 321 4.45 22.47 8.51
C GLU A 321 3.46 23.17 7.57
N ARG A 322 3.12 22.56 6.43
CA ARG A 322 2.33 23.15 5.34
C ARG A 322 1.31 22.16 4.77
N LEU A 323 0.52 21.54 5.64
CA LEU A 323 -0.46 20.52 5.25
C LEU A 323 -1.51 21.05 4.26
N ASP A 324 -1.98 22.28 4.45
CA ASP A 324 -2.98 22.89 3.55
C ASP A 324 -2.47 23.02 2.12
N ASP A 325 -1.19 23.36 1.95
CA ASP A 325 -0.56 23.40 0.63
C ASP A 325 -0.23 21.98 0.12
N TYR A 326 0.17 21.07 1.02
CA TYR A 326 0.48 19.68 0.70
C TYR A 326 -0.74 18.92 0.17
N LEU A 327 -1.95 19.28 0.62
CA LEU A 327 -3.21 18.75 0.09
C LEU A 327 -3.29 18.89 -1.44
N TRP A 328 -2.73 19.98 -2.00
CA TRP A 328 -2.74 20.23 -3.45
C TRP A 328 -1.54 19.65 -4.19
N LEU A 329 -0.55 19.12 -3.48
CA LEU A 329 0.62 18.49 -4.08
C LEU A 329 0.32 17.02 -4.44
N THR A 330 0.11 16.76 -5.73
CA THR A 330 -0.31 15.46 -6.28
C THR A 330 0.46 15.17 -7.57
N ASP A 331 0.30 13.98 -8.15
CA ASP A 331 0.93 13.68 -9.45
C ASP A 331 0.41 14.64 -10.53
N TRP A 332 -0.86 15.02 -10.47
CA TRP A 332 -1.45 15.91 -11.46
C TRP A 332 -0.85 17.31 -11.36
N SER A 333 -0.78 17.89 -10.16
CA SER A 333 -0.22 19.24 -10.00
C SER A 333 1.28 19.28 -10.31
N LEU A 334 2.04 18.23 -9.94
CA LEU A 334 3.43 18.07 -10.34
C LEU A 334 3.56 18.05 -11.87
N LEU A 335 2.87 17.12 -12.54
CA LEU A 335 3.03 16.88 -13.97
C LEU A 335 2.54 18.06 -14.81
N GLU A 336 1.43 18.70 -14.45
CA GLU A 336 0.97 19.91 -15.14
C GLU A 336 1.96 21.06 -14.98
N THR A 337 2.55 21.22 -13.81
CA THR A 337 3.52 22.28 -13.53
C THR A 337 4.77 22.11 -14.37
N VAL A 338 5.40 20.92 -14.33
CA VAL A 338 6.66 20.68 -15.05
C VAL A 338 6.49 20.68 -16.56
N ARG A 339 5.32 20.28 -17.09
CA ARG A 339 5.01 20.37 -18.53
C ARG A 339 5.03 21.81 -19.05
N ARG A 340 4.71 22.79 -18.20
CA ARG A 340 4.73 24.21 -18.58
C ARG A 340 6.14 24.80 -18.53
N TRP A 341 7.08 24.19 -17.80
CA TRP A 341 8.43 24.73 -17.62
C TRP A 341 9.26 24.76 -18.90
N ALA A 342 9.07 23.78 -19.80
CA ALA A 342 9.77 23.75 -21.08
C ALA A 342 9.49 24.98 -21.97
N ALA A 343 8.38 25.69 -21.73
CA ALA A 343 8.00 26.91 -22.45
C ALA A 343 8.44 28.22 -21.75
N LEU A 344 9.06 28.16 -20.56
CA LEU A 344 9.46 29.35 -19.81
C LEU A 344 10.79 29.94 -20.32
N ALA A 345 10.94 31.27 -20.18
CA ALA A 345 12.15 32.00 -20.56
C ALA A 345 13.32 31.86 -19.56
N HIS A 346 13.07 31.38 -18.33
CA HIS A 346 14.08 31.22 -17.28
C HIS A 346 14.94 29.98 -17.48
N THR A 347 16.27 30.10 -17.39
CA THR A 347 17.23 29.02 -17.70
C THR A 347 17.08 27.80 -16.77
N GLY A 348 17.08 27.98 -15.45
CA GLY A 348 17.04 26.85 -14.51
C GLY A 348 15.77 25.99 -14.57
N LYS A 349 14.58 26.61 -14.67
CA LYS A 349 13.32 25.87 -14.86
C LYS A 349 13.21 25.28 -16.27
N ARG A 350 13.76 25.96 -17.29
CA ARG A 350 13.74 25.48 -18.67
C ARG A 350 14.55 24.19 -18.83
N ASP A 351 15.72 24.09 -18.21
CA ASP A 351 16.56 22.90 -18.28
C ASP A 351 15.88 21.71 -17.58
N LEU A 352 15.35 21.91 -16.36
CA LEU A 352 14.53 20.90 -15.68
C LEU A 352 13.30 20.50 -16.50
N GLY A 353 12.61 21.48 -17.09
CA GLY A 353 11.47 21.26 -17.97
C GLY A 353 11.81 20.44 -19.20
N ALA A 354 12.99 20.65 -19.80
CA ALA A 354 13.47 19.87 -20.93
C ALA A 354 13.78 18.41 -20.53
N SER A 355 14.37 18.18 -19.36
CA SER A 355 14.61 16.83 -18.82
C SER A 355 13.31 16.10 -18.51
N TRP A 356 12.33 16.78 -17.89
CA TRP A 356 10.97 16.25 -17.71
C TRP A 356 10.31 15.93 -19.05
N ASP A 357 10.38 16.83 -20.03
CA ASP A 357 9.83 16.59 -21.38
C ASP A 357 10.45 15.36 -22.04
N ALA A 358 11.75 15.11 -21.82
CA ALA A 358 12.41 13.90 -22.30
C ALA A 358 11.80 12.64 -21.66
N ILE A 359 11.56 12.62 -20.34
CA ILE A 359 10.90 11.50 -19.66
C ILE A 359 9.47 11.30 -20.19
N LEU A 360 8.68 12.36 -20.22
CA LEU A 360 7.26 12.31 -20.61
C LEU A 360 7.07 11.90 -22.08
N LYS A 361 8.00 12.26 -22.96
CA LYS A 361 8.05 11.79 -24.35
C LYS A 361 8.80 10.47 -24.54
N ARG A 362 9.16 9.79 -23.44
CA ARG A 362 9.89 8.51 -23.41
C ARG A 362 11.25 8.54 -24.13
N ARG A 363 11.89 9.71 -24.22
CA ARG A 363 13.29 9.90 -24.63
C ARG A 363 14.20 9.66 -23.43
N LEU A 364 14.28 8.40 -23.00
CA LEU A 364 14.98 8.02 -21.77
C LEU A 364 16.50 8.16 -21.91
N LYS A 365 17.11 8.87 -20.95
CA LYS A 365 18.56 9.07 -20.80
C LYS A 365 19.30 7.75 -20.57
N TRP A 366 18.81 6.94 -19.64
CA TRP A 366 19.46 5.69 -19.23
C TRP A 366 19.00 4.50 -20.06
N LYS A 367 19.96 3.69 -20.52
CA LYS A 367 19.72 2.43 -21.23
C LYS A 367 20.41 1.30 -20.50
N MET A 368 19.67 0.22 -20.25
CA MET A 368 20.22 -0.94 -19.56
C MET A 368 21.22 -1.65 -20.48
N ALA A 369 22.45 -1.81 -19.99
CA ALA A 369 23.52 -2.55 -20.65
C ALA A 369 23.62 -4.00 -20.14
N TYR A 370 23.34 -4.21 -18.85
CA TYR A 370 23.49 -5.51 -18.20
C TYR A 370 22.42 -5.75 -17.13
N ASP A 371 22.01 -7.00 -16.95
CA ASP A 371 21.06 -7.45 -15.92
C ASP A 371 21.44 -8.85 -15.47
N ALA A 372 21.66 -9.04 -14.17
CA ALA A 372 21.90 -10.34 -13.58
C ALA A 372 21.28 -10.45 -12.18
N THR A 373 21.04 -11.69 -11.76
CA THR A 373 20.38 -12.01 -10.49
C THR A 373 21.23 -13.02 -9.73
N ALA A 374 21.55 -12.76 -8.45
CA ALA A 374 22.24 -13.70 -7.57
C ALA A 374 21.60 -13.82 -6.20
N ALA A 375 21.73 -14.99 -5.57
CA ALA A 375 21.28 -15.18 -4.19
C ALA A 375 22.23 -14.50 -3.20
N LEU A 376 21.68 -13.78 -2.22
CA LEU A 376 22.45 -12.96 -1.25
C LEU A 376 23.54 -13.77 -0.52
N ARG A 377 23.21 -14.98 -0.07
CA ARG A 377 24.15 -15.90 0.61
C ARG A 377 25.31 -16.36 -0.25
N GLN A 378 25.11 -16.50 -1.57
CA GLN A 378 26.19 -16.95 -2.46
C GLN A 378 27.29 -15.89 -2.52
N ILE A 379 26.89 -14.62 -2.56
CA ILE A 379 27.82 -13.50 -2.57
C ILE A 379 28.57 -13.44 -1.24
N GLU A 380 27.87 -13.45 -0.09
CA GLU A 380 28.52 -13.46 1.24
C GLU A 380 29.52 -14.61 1.41
N THR A 381 29.23 -15.79 0.87
CA THR A 381 30.11 -16.97 0.96
C THR A 381 31.39 -16.79 0.12
N LEU A 382 31.30 -16.11 -1.03
CA LEU A 382 32.42 -15.86 -1.93
C LEU A 382 33.31 -14.70 -1.47
N THR A 383 32.71 -13.63 -0.92
CA THR A 383 33.42 -12.37 -0.60
C THR A 383 33.56 -12.10 0.90
N GLY A 384 32.99 -12.92 1.77
CA GLY A 384 32.95 -12.72 3.22
C GLY A 384 32.02 -11.58 3.68
N THR A 385 31.59 -10.70 2.77
CA THR A 385 30.67 -9.57 2.97
C THR A 385 29.95 -9.24 1.66
N THR A 386 28.72 -8.73 1.69
CA THR A 386 28.05 -8.26 0.44
C THR A 386 28.85 -7.08 -0.15
N PRO A 387 29.32 -7.14 -1.42
CA PRO A 387 30.11 -6.08 -2.01
C PRO A 387 29.26 -4.82 -2.13
N ASP A 388 29.78 -3.72 -1.58
CA ASP A 388 29.20 -2.39 -1.71
C ASP A 388 29.05 -2.00 -3.20
N ALA A 389 27.98 -1.28 -3.53
CA ALA A 389 27.71 -0.82 -4.89
C ALA A 389 28.88 -0.01 -5.46
N GLY A 390 29.54 0.80 -4.62
CA GLY A 390 30.74 1.54 -4.99
C GLY A 390 31.92 0.64 -5.34
N HIS A 391 32.08 -0.49 -4.65
CA HIS A 391 33.13 -1.46 -4.98
C HIS A 391 32.89 -2.12 -6.33
N VAL A 392 31.66 -2.59 -6.59
CA VAL A 392 31.29 -3.21 -7.87
C VAL A 392 31.49 -2.22 -9.03
N MET A 393 31.07 -0.97 -8.86
CA MET A 393 31.28 0.07 -9.88
C MET A 393 32.76 0.31 -10.18
N ARG A 394 33.64 0.34 -9.16
CA ARG A 394 35.09 0.48 -9.36
C ARG A 394 35.68 -0.67 -10.15
N LEU A 395 35.31 -1.91 -9.83
CA LEU A 395 35.80 -3.10 -10.55
C LEU A 395 35.41 -3.08 -12.03
N ILE A 396 34.16 -2.71 -12.34
CA ILE A 396 33.69 -2.58 -13.72
C ILE A 396 34.48 -1.49 -14.44
N HIS A 397 34.68 -0.33 -13.80
CA HIS A 397 35.42 0.79 -14.37
C HIS A 397 36.90 0.44 -14.63
N GLU A 398 37.55 -0.28 -13.73
CA GLU A 398 38.93 -0.74 -13.90
C GLU A 398 39.09 -1.79 -15.02
N ALA A 399 38.04 -2.60 -15.24
CA ALA A 399 38.02 -3.64 -16.26
C ALA A 399 37.51 -3.17 -17.64
N LEU A 400 37.05 -1.92 -17.77
CA LEU A 400 36.59 -1.38 -19.05
C LEU A 400 37.78 -1.20 -20.02
N PRO A 401 37.60 -1.47 -21.33
CA PRO A 401 38.63 -1.17 -22.32
C PRO A 401 38.97 0.33 -22.32
N ARG A 402 40.23 0.69 -22.60
CA ARG A 402 40.69 2.09 -22.61
C ARG A 402 39.83 3.03 -23.47
N SER A 403 39.25 2.53 -24.57
CA SER A 403 38.37 3.30 -25.46
C SER A 403 37.01 3.68 -24.84
N TYR A 404 36.65 3.05 -23.72
CA TYR A 404 35.39 3.27 -23.01
C TYR A 404 35.62 3.70 -21.55
N GLN A 405 36.81 4.24 -21.23
CA GLN A 405 37.10 4.57 -19.84
C GLN A 405 36.35 5.82 -19.35
N ASP A 406 35.92 6.67 -20.26
CA ASP A 406 35.07 7.83 -19.96
C ASP A 406 33.56 7.49 -20.04
N LEU A 407 33.22 6.20 -20.16
CA LEU A 407 31.84 5.76 -20.29
C LEU A 407 31.07 6.03 -18.99
N GLU A 408 30.03 6.84 -19.07
CA GLU A 408 29.13 7.07 -17.93
C GLU A 408 28.21 5.85 -17.74
N PHE A 409 28.23 5.25 -16.54
CA PHE A 409 27.29 4.20 -16.17
C PHE A 409 26.88 4.27 -14.70
N LYS A 410 25.72 3.68 -14.39
CA LYS A 410 25.14 3.55 -13.05
C LYS A 410 24.80 2.11 -12.75
N LEU A 411 25.02 1.71 -11.49
CA LEU A 411 24.57 0.44 -10.94
C LEU A 411 23.28 0.65 -10.14
N ASP A 412 22.19 0.03 -10.58
CA ASP A 412 20.96 -0.14 -9.82
C ASP A 412 20.99 -1.53 -9.19
N THR A 413 21.31 -1.59 -7.90
CA THR A 413 21.15 -2.81 -7.12
C THR A 413 19.78 -2.80 -6.46
N THR A 414 19.01 -3.87 -6.65
CA THR A 414 17.85 -4.10 -5.81
C THR A 414 17.93 -5.47 -5.18
N SER A 415 18.09 -5.52 -3.85
CA SER A 415 17.90 -6.76 -3.09
C SER A 415 16.42 -7.10 -3.06
N ARG A 416 16.02 -8.18 -3.74
CA ARG A 416 14.62 -8.61 -3.91
C ARG A 416 14.46 -10.07 -3.51
N GLY A 417 13.62 -10.30 -2.52
CA GLY A 417 13.06 -11.62 -2.26
C GLY A 417 11.64 -11.47 -1.76
N PRO A 418 10.83 -12.54 -1.78
CA PRO A 418 9.56 -12.56 -1.05
C PRO A 418 9.72 -12.16 0.44
N ARG A 419 10.96 -12.17 0.96
CA ARG A 419 11.35 -11.74 2.31
C ARG A 419 11.91 -10.31 2.43
N HIS A 420 12.33 -9.66 1.35
CA HIS A 420 13.04 -8.35 1.37
C HIS A 420 12.13 -7.15 1.08
N THR A 421 10.90 -7.39 0.64
CA THR A 421 9.84 -6.37 0.52
C THR A 421 9.06 -6.20 1.82
N LEU A 422 9.66 -6.66 2.91
CA LEU A 422 9.18 -6.55 4.28
C LEU A 422 10.20 -5.69 5.05
N PRO A 423 9.75 -4.93 6.06
CA PRO A 423 10.62 -4.04 6.82
C PRO A 423 11.90 -4.77 7.25
N THR A 424 13.02 -4.21 6.84
CA THR A 424 14.38 -4.68 7.05
C THR A 424 14.65 -5.12 8.49
N ALA A 425 15.10 -6.36 8.66
CA ALA A 425 16.34 -6.74 9.35
C ALA A 425 16.28 -8.24 9.65
N GLU A 426 17.44 -8.79 9.92
CA GLU A 426 17.71 -10.15 10.37
C GLU A 426 16.67 -10.64 11.41
N HIS A 427 16.33 -11.93 11.30
CA HIS A 427 15.53 -12.74 12.24
C HIS A 427 13.99 -12.71 12.08
N THR A 428 13.47 -13.92 11.78
CA THR A 428 12.19 -14.48 12.27
C THR A 428 10.93 -13.61 12.15
N TRP A 429 10.09 -13.90 11.15
CA TRP A 429 8.69 -13.47 11.23
C TRP A 429 8.02 -14.16 12.43
N PRO A 430 7.34 -13.42 13.34
CA PRO A 430 6.48 -14.01 14.35
C PRO A 430 5.11 -14.33 13.73
N LEU A 431 5.08 -15.07 12.60
CA LEU A 431 3.86 -15.70 12.14
C LEU A 431 3.87 -17.12 12.72
N ALA A 432 3.11 -17.31 13.79
CA ALA A 432 2.95 -18.63 14.36
C ALA A 432 2.23 -19.54 13.37
N THR A 433 2.57 -20.84 13.37
CA THR A 433 1.85 -21.83 12.56
C THR A 433 1.29 -22.91 13.46
N TYR A 434 0.03 -23.26 13.23
CA TYR A 434 -0.64 -24.31 13.97
C TYR A 434 -0.80 -25.56 13.13
N ASP A 435 -0.31 -26.68 13.64
CA ASP A 435 -0.42 -27.99 13.02
C ASP A 435 -1.47 -28.84 13.75
N PRO A 436 -2.65 -29.10 13.16
CA PRO A 436 -3.69 -29.86 13.82
C PRO A 436 -3.29 -31.32 14.06
N SER A 437 -2.28 -31.83 13.35
CA SER A 437 -1.84 -33.22 13.50
C SER A 437 -1.03 -33.45 14.78
N THR A 438 -0.29 -32.43 15.24
CA THR A 438 0.48 -32.50 16.48
C THR A 438 -0.16 -31.69 17.61
N GLY A 439 -1.10 -30.78 17.29
CA GLY A 439 -1.65 -29.81 18.23
C GLY A 439 -0.68 -28.68 18.57
N ASP A 440 0.51 -28.65 17.98
CA ASP A 440 1.54 -27.68 18.31
C ASP A 440 1.33 -26.36 17.58
N ILE A 441 1.42 -25.28 18.34
CA ILE A 441 1.68 -23.95 17.79
C ILE A 441 3.20 -23.80 17.72
N GLN A 442 3.75 -23.97 16.52
CA GLN A 442 5.16 -23.74 16.31
C GLN A 442 5.37 -22.25 16.06
N ALA A 443 5.96 -21.57 17.05
CA ALA A 443 6.60 -20.26 16.87
C ALA A 443 7.94 -20.34 16.11
N ARG A 444 8.25 -21.49 15.51
CA ARG A 444 9.49 -21.68 14.73
C ARG A 444 9.51 -20.71 13.54
N PRO A 445 10.69 -20.23 13.13
CA PRO A 445 10.80 -19.35 11.98
C PRO A 445 10.16 -20.02 10.77
N LEU A 446 9.20 -19.32 10.16
CA LEU A 446 8.55 -19.71 8.91
C LEU A 446 9.56 -20.21 7.84
N ALA A 447 10.80 -19.72 7.92
CA ALA A 447 11.94 -20.10 7.10
C ALA A 447 12.16 -21.62 6.91
N ALA A 448 11.88 -22.48 7.90
CA ALA A 448 12.09 -23.93 7.77
C ALA A 448 10.99 -24.64 6.96
N ARG A 449 9.76 -24.09 6.94
CA ARG A 449 8.62 -24.64 6.17
C ARG A 449 8.52 -24.06 4.76
N PHE A 450 9.28 -22.99 4.48
CA PHE A 450 9.34 -22.31 3.19
C PHE A 450 10.73 -22.39 2.55
N GLU A 451 11.42 -23.52 2.68
CA GLU A 451 12.66 -23.79 1.91
C GLU A 451 12.42 -23.71 0.39
N HIS A 452 11.19 -23.96 -0.05
CA HIS A 452 10.77 -23.84 -1.45
C HIS A 452 10.45 -22.40 -1.89
N ILE A 453 10.34 -21.44 -0.96
CA ILE A 453 10.21 -20.02 -1.34
C ILE A 453 11.59 -19.54 -1.83
N PRO A 454 11.66 -18.92 -3.02
CA PRO A 454 12.91 -18.38 -3.54
C PRO A 454 13.65 -17.56 -2.48
N LYS A 455 14.93 -17.90 -2.27
CA LYS A 455 15.81 -17.11 -1.41
C LYS A 455 15.85 -15.67 -1.92
N PRO A 456 16.10 -14.67 -1.04
CA PRO A 456 16.33 -13.32 -1.52
C PRO A 456 17.45 -13.30 -2.56
N VAL A 457 17.15 -12.70 -3.70
CA VAL A 457 18.08 -12.49 -4.80
C VAL A 457 18.35 -11.01 -4.96
N THR A 458 19.60 -10.62 -5.12
CA THR A 458 19.96 -9.27 -5.53
C THR A 458 19.98 -9.23 -7.04
N GLN A 459 19.23 -8.29 -7.60
CA GLN A 459 19.29 -7.97 -9.01
C GLN A 459 20.26 -6.81 -9.21
N TYR A 460 21.22 -7.00 -10.12
CA TYR A 460 22.24 -6.06 -10.51
C TYR A 460 21.93 -5.59 -11.92
N ARG A 461 21.48 -4.34 -12.06
CA ARG A 461 21.24 -3.72 -13.36
C ARG A 461 22.21 -2.60 -13.59
N ILE A 462 22.83 -2.57 -14.77
CA ILE A 462 23.78 -1.54 -15.12
C ILE A 462 23.23 -0.76 -16.30
N TYR A 463 23.24 0.56 -16.16
CA TYR A 463 22.71 1.50 -17.13
C TYR A 463 23.81 2.42 -17.63
N THR A 464 23.76 2.80 -18.92
CA THR A 464 24.65 3.79 -19.51
C THR A 464 23.85 4.81 -20.32
N THR A 465 24.44 5.98 -20.54
CA THR A 465 23.92 7.03 -21.43
C THR A 465 24.42 6.88 -22.87
N ASP A 466 25.51 6.14 -23.08
CA ASP A 466 26.11 5.94 -24.40
C ASP A 466 25.71 4.59 -25.00
N HIS A 467 25.02 4.67 -26.13
CA HIS A 467 24.59 3.52 -26.92
C HIS A 467 25.75 2.69 -27.49
N ALA A 468 26.87 3.32 -27.84
CA ALA A 468 28.03 2.61 -28.40
C ALA A 468 28.74 1.78 -27.32
N GLY A 469 28.76 2.26 -26.07
CA GLY A 469 29.34 1.58 -24.92
C GLY A 469 28.55 0.40 -24.36
N ILE A 470 27.29 0.16 -24.81
CA ILE A 470 26.42 -0.90 -24.25
C ILE A 470 27.06 -2.29 -24.34
N GLN A 471 27.49 -2.72 -25.53
CA GLN A 471 28.07 -4.06 -25.69
C GLN A 471 29.41 -4.24 -24.95
N PRO A 472 30.37 -3.31 -25.04
CA PRO A 472 31.60 -3.35 -24.24
C PRO A 472 31.30 -3.44 -22.75
N LEU A 473 30.42 -2.57 -22.24
CA LEU A 473 30.05 -2.55 -20.83
C LEU A 473 29.41 -3.87 -20.41
N ALA A 474 28.46 -4.41 -21.19
CA ALA A 474 27.84 -5.69 -20.88
C ALA A 474 28.85 -6.84 -20.77
N ARG A 475 29.83 -6.92 -21.68
CA ARG A 475 30.88 -7.95 -21.63
C ARG A 475 31.80 -7.78 -20.43
N THR A 476 32.17 -6.54 -20.10
CA THR A 476 32.95 -6.24 -18.89
C THR A 476 32.17 -6.62 -17.64
N CYS A 477 30.88 -6.30 -17.59
CA CYS A 477 30.01 -6.64 -16.47
C CYS A 477 29.89 -8.16 -16.31
N GLU A 478 29.67 -8.91 -17.38
CA GLU A 478 29.67 -10.37 -17.37
C GLU A 478 31.00 -10.91 -16.81
N ALA A 479 32.15 -10.43 -17.30
CA ALA A 479 33.47 -10.92 -16.88
C ALA A 479 33.81 -10.59 -15.42
N VAL A 480 33.42 -9.40 -14.96
CA VAL A 480 33.64 -8.97 -13.57
C VAL A 480 32.66 -9.67 -12.64
N LEU A 481 31.38 -9.69 -12.99
CA LEU A 481 30.33 -10.22 -12.13
C LEU A 481 30.25 -11.74 -12.14
N ALA A 482 30.70 -12.45 -13.18
CA ALA A 482 30.81 -13.92 -13.15
C ALA A 482 31.77 -14.45 -12.06
N GLN A 483 32.61 -13.58 -11.48
CA GLN A 483 33.44 -13.94 -10.31
C GLN A 483 32.63 -13.91 -9.01
N TYR A 484 31.47 -13.25 -9.01
CA TYR A 484 30.59 -13.02 -7.87
C TYR A 484 29.20 -13.66 -8.04
N LEU A 485 28.82 -14.01 -9.26
CA LEU A 485 27.56 -14.59 -9.67
C LEU A 485 27.87 -15.95 -10.36
N PRO A 486 27.22 -17.06 -9.97
CA PRO A 486 27.54 -18.40 -10.48
C PRO A 486 27.18 -18.64 -11.95
#